data_AF-A0A2N2IH31-F1
#
_entry.id   AF-A0A2N2IH31-F1
#
_cell.length_a   1.000
_cell.length_b   1.000
_cell.length_c   1.000
_cell.angle_alpha   90.00
_cell.angle_beta   90.00
_cell.angle_gamma   90.00
#
_symmetry.space_group_name_H-M   'P 1'
#
loop_
_entity.id
_entity.type
_entity.pdbx_description
1 polymer ?
#
loop_
_entity_poly.entity_id
_entity_poly.type
_entity_poly.pdbx_seq_one_letter_code
_entity_poly.pdbx_strand_id
1 'polypeptide(L)'
;MVAVVEDKTERAKESTPIGSVLVVGAGVAGIRAALDLAEVGYRVLMTDASPAIGGILSKLDYQFPSDHCGMCKMLPLVGREYASQYCMRKSLFHDNIKIMPFTEVVSIQGEPGAFEVELLERARHVDTEVCIGTGYCAEVCPLQAPDEFNQGLTKRKAIYQPVPHNLPNMWLIDASLCDRCGKCVEVCPV
;
A
#
# COMPACT_ATOMS: atom_id res chain seq x y z
N MET A 1 -8.99 -9.60 16.53
CA MET A 1 -9.25 -8.51 17.50
C MET A 1 -10.10 -7.50 16.76
N VAL A 2 -11.32 -7.20 17.21
CA VAL A 2 -12.22 -6.31 16.46
C VAL A 2 -11.76 -4.87 16.65
N ALA A 3 -11.20 -4.29 15.60
CA ALA A 3 -10.85 -2.88 15.57
C ALA A 3 -12.06 -2.08 15.04
N VAL A 4 -12.94 -1.64 15.94
CA VAL A 4 -13.98 -0.67 15.59
C VAL A 4 -13.29 0.65 15.28
N VAL A 5 -13.27 1.06 14.01
CA VAL A 5 -12.54 2.26 13.55
C VAL A 5 -13.38 3.52 13.80
N GLU A 6 -13.62 3.83 15.08
CA GLU A 6 -14.08 5.16 15.49
C GLU A 6 -12.93 6.17 15.35
N ASP A 7 -12.92 6.94 14.27
CA ASP A 7 -11.90 7.97 14.01
C ASP A 7 -12.10 9.20 14.92
N LYS A 8 -11.55 9.13 16.15
CA LYS A 8 -11.64 10.15 17.20
C LYS A 8 -10.42 11.08 17.24
N THR A 9 -9.96 11.52 16.07
CA THR A 9 -8.82 12.44 15.94
C THR A 9 -9.25 13.84 15.51
N GLU A 10 -9.47 14.73 16.48
CA GLU A 10 -9.63 16.16 16.22
C GLU A 10 -8.34 16.76 15.63
N ARG A 11 -8.40 17.24 14.38
CA ARG A 11 -7.40 18.15 13.79
C ARG A 11 -8.09 19.31 13.09
N ALA A 12 -7.44 20.47 13.12
CA ALA A 12 -8.10 21.74 12.87
C ALA A 12 -8.17 22.13 11.38
N LYS A 13 -9.38 22.01 10.82
CA LYS A 13 -9.97 23.02 9.91
C LYS A 13 -9.27 23.30 8.57
N GLU A 14 -9.36 22.31 7.68
CA GLU A 14 -9.72 22.58 6.28
C GLU A 14 -10.94 21.72 5.91
N SER A 15 -11.69 22.12 4.87
CA SER A 15 -13.07 21.69 4.52
C SER A 15 -13.61 20.41 5.17
N THR A 16 -14.71 20.50 5.94
CA THR A 16 -15.44 19.32 6.44
C THR A 16 -15.78 18.38 5.28
N PRO A 17 -15.35 17.10 5.30
CA PRO A 17 -15.54 16.21 4.16
C PRO A 17 -17.02 15.89 3.94
N ILE A 18 -17.41 15.75 2.68
CA ILE A 18 -18.81 15.56 2.25
C ILE A 18 -19.39 14.23 2.80
N GLY A 19 -18.52 13.23 2.94
CA GLY A 19 -18.81 11.93 3.52
C GLY A 19 -17.56 11.05 3.50
N SER A 20 -17.71 9.78 3.87
CA SER A 20 -16.64 8.78 3.81
C SER A 20 -16.94 7.71 2.76
N VAL A 21 -15.91 7.25 2.05
CA VAL A 21 -16.02 6.19 1.02
C VAL A 21 -14.92 5.14 1.21
N LEU A 22 -15.28 3.86 1.07
CA LEU A 22 -14.33 2.75 1.01
C LEU A 22 -14.07 2.35 -0.45
N VAL A 23 -12.80 2.31 -0.83
CA VAL A 23 -12.30 1.78 -2.11
C VAL A 23 -11.58 0.46 -1.83
N VAL A 24 -12.04 -0.62 -2.46
CA VAL A 24 -11.47 -1.97 -2.27
C VAL A 24 -10.59 -2.33 -3.46
N GLY A 25 -9.31 -2.55 -3.19
CA GLY A 25 -8.24 -2.82 -4.17
C GLY A 25 -7.48 -1.57 -4.56
N ALA A 26 -6.19 -1.50 -4.26
CA ALA A 26 -5.28 -0.40 -4.60
C ALA A 26 -4.53 -0.66 -5.92
N GLY A 27 -5.21 -1.30 -6.89
CA GLY A 27 -4.78 -1.32 -8.29
C GLY A 27 -5.04 0.03 -8.98
N VAL A 28 -4.61 0.18 -10.24
CA VAL A 28 -4.71 1.45 -10.99
C VAL A 28 -6.11 2.08 -11.00
N ALA A 29 -7.17 1.27 -11.12
CA ALA A 29 -8.54 1.74 -11.11
C ALA A 29 -8.98 2.26 -9.73
N GLY A 30 -8.64 1.53 -8.66
CA GLY A 30 -8.95 1.93 -7.28
C GLY A 30 -8.18 3.17 -6.85
N ILE A 31 -6.89 3.26 -7.19
CA ILE A 31 -6.12 4.48 -6.92
C ILE A 31 -6.73 5.67 -7.65
N ARG A 32 -7.12 5.55 -8.93
CA ARG A 32 -7.77 6.66 -9.64
C ARG A 32 -9.09 7.06 -8.99
N ALA A 33 -9.95 6.10 -8.65
CA ALA A 33 -11.22 6.38 -7.96
C ALA A 33 -11.00 7.05 -6.60
N ALA A 34 -9.99 6.63 -5.83
CA ALA A 34 -9.64 7.25 -4.56
C ALA A 34 -9.17 8.70 -4.72
N LEU A 35 -8.39 9.01 -5.77
CA LEU A 35 -7.99 10.37 -6.10
C LEU A 35 -9.18 11.25 -6.50
N ASP A 36 -10.01 10.77 -7.43
CA ASP A 36 -11.19 11.51 -7.92
C ASP A 36 -12.17 11.85 -6.77
N LEU A 37 -12.40 10.92 -5.85
CA LEU A 37 -13.25 11.13 -4.68
C LEU A 37 -12.62 12.10 -3.66
N ALA A 38 -11.30 12.03 -3.47
CA ALA A 38 -10.57 12.89 -2.54
C ALA A 38 -10.47 14.35 -3.01
N GLU A 39 -10.26 14.56 -4.31
CA GLU A 39 -10.28 15.88 -4.97
C GLU A 39 -11.67 16.54 -4.92
N VAL A 40 -12.74 15.73 -4.93
CA VAL A 40 -14.14 16.21 -4.71
C VAL A 40 -14.44 16.52 -3.23
N GLY A 41 -13.59 16.08 -2.29
CA GLY A 41 -13.76 16.36 -0.85
C GLY A 41 -14.45 15.24 -0.05
N TYR A 42 -14.45 13.99 -0.54
CA TYR A 42 -14.77 12.83 0.28
C TYR A 42 -13.54 12.34 1.03
N ARG A 43 -13.74 11.81 2.24
CA ARG A 43 -12.69 11.08 2.98
C ARG A 43 -12.65 9.64 2.48
N VAL A 44 -11.55 9.22 1.87
CA VAL A 44 -11.39 7.91 1.26
C VAL A 44 -10.55 7.00 2.13
N LEU A 45 -11.09 5.82 2.43
CA LEU A 45 -10.33 4.68 2.92
C LEU A 45 -10.06 3.75 1.74
N MET A 46 -8.81 3.40 1.45
CA MET A 46 -8.45 2.50 0.35
C MET A 46 -7.73 1.26 0.89
N THR A 47 -8.35 0.09 0.76
CA THR A 47 -7.80 -1.19 1.24
C THR A 47 -7.23 -2.03 0.10
N ASP A 48 -6.26 -2.91 0.40
CA ASP A 48 -5.81 -3.95 -0.54
C ASP A 48 -5.37 -5.20 0.23
N ALA A 49 -5.79 -6.38 -0.23
CA ALA A 49 -5.35 -7.67 0.31
C ALA A 49 -3.84 -7.92 0.08
N SER A 50 -3.30 -7.35 -1.00
CA SER A 50 -1.87 -7.39 -1.32
C SER A 50 -1.06 -6.58 -0.28
N PRO A 51 0.12 -7.05 0.15
CA PRO A 51 1.01 -6.30 1.03
C PRO A 51 1.61 -5.02 0.41
N ALA A 52 1.44 -4.82 -0.91
CA ALA A 52 1.85 -3.63 -1.66
C ALA A 52 0.79 -3.22 -2.69
N ILE A 53 0.72 -1.91 -2.99
CA ILE A 53 -0.23 -1.30 -3.93
C ILE A 53 0.22 -1.40 -5.40
N GLY A 54 -0.64 -1.00 -6.33
CA GLY A 54 -0.40 -0.92 -7.77
C GLY A 54 -0.89 -2.13 -8.57
N GLY A 55 -1.15 -3.26 -7.91
CA GLY A 55 -1.67 -4.47 -8.54
C GLY A 55 -0.81 -4.97 -9.70
N ILE A 56 -1.45 -5.45 -10.78
CA ILE A 56 -0.74 -5.93 -11.98
C ILE A 56 0.18 -4.87 -12.62
N LEU A 57 -0.13 -3.58 -12.45
CA LEU A 57 0.66 -2.49 -13.05
C LEU A 57 2.06 -2.36 -12.46
N SER A 58 2.28 -2.89 -11.24
CA SER A 58 3.62 -3.02 -10.65
C SER A 58 4.49 -4.08 -11.33
N LYS A 59 3.89 -5.03 -12.07
CA LYS A 59 4.56 -6.15 -12.74
C LYS A 59 4.80 -5.92 -14.24
N LEU A 60 4.29 -4.82 -14.80
CA LEU A 60 4.42 -4.49 -16.22
C LEU A 60 5.58 -3.52 -16.44
N ASP A 61 6.61 -3.98 -17.14
CA ASP A 61 7.74 -3.15 -17.55
C ASP A 61 7.27 -2.02 -18.48
N TYR A 62 6.66 -2.36 -19.63
CA TYR A 62 6.14 -1.41 -20.61
C TYR A 62 4.61 -1.53 -20.83
N GLN A 63 3.98 -0.42 -21.24
CA GLN A 63 2.56 -0.36 -21.63
C GLN A 63 2.37 0.12 -23.08
N PHE A 64 1.64 -0.68 -23.86
CA PHE A 64 1.09 -0.30 -25.17
C PHE A 64 0.08 0.87 -25.03
N PRO A 65 -0.18 1.65 -26.09
CA PRO A 65 0.48 1.65 -27.40
C PRO A 65 1.73 2.55 -27.45
N SER A 66 2.18 3.08 -26.30
CA SER A 66 3.26 4.08 -26.24
C SER A 66 4.62 3.55 -25.79
N ASP A 67 4.71 2.25 -25.48
CA ASP A 67 5.89 1.54 -24.97
C ASP A 67 6.67 2.35 -23.92
N HIS A 68 5.90 2.91 -22.98
CA HIS A 68 6.41 3.66 -21.84
C HIS A 68 6.36 2.81 -20.58
N CYS A 69 7.33 3.02 -19.69
CA CYS A 69 7.43 2.23 -18.46
C CYS A 69 6.13 2.30 -17.65
N GLY A 70 5.61 1.14 -17.22
CA GLY A 70 4.31 1.03 -16.57
C GLY A 70 4.23 1.86 -15.29
N MET A 71 5.29 1.82 -14.50
CA MET A 71 5.47 2.63 -13.29
C MET A 71 5.63 4.13 -13.58
N CYS A 72 6.07 4.49 -14.79
CA CYS A 72 6.17 5.88 -15.27
C CYS A 72 4.86 6.38 -15.93
N LYS A 73 3.86 5.50 -16.13
CA LYS A 73 2.49 5.84 -16.53
C LYS A 73 1.40 5.40 -15.55
N MET A 74 1.78 5.02 -14.33
CA MET A 74 0.95 5.22 -13.12
C MET A 74 0.70 6.72 -12.84
N LEU A 75 0.75 7.58 -13.88
CA LEU A 75 1.34 8.90 -13.75
C LEU A 75 0.87 10.02 -14.77
N PRO A 76 1.70 10.98 -15.26
CA PRO A 76 1.17 12.91 -15.29
C PRO A 76 0.16 13.71 -16.15
N LEU A 77 -0.10 14.90 -15.55
CA LEU A 77 -0.45 16.21 -16.16
C LEU A 77 0.73 17.23 -16.18
N VAL A 78 1.83 16.93 -15.46
CA VAL A 78 3.14 17.66 -15.32
C VAL A 78 3.17 18.75 -14.22
N GLY A 79 3.87 18.49 -13.09
CA GLY A 79 4.08 19.49 -12.02
C GLY A 79 4.19 19.13 -10.53
N ARG A 80 5.14 19.81 -9.84
CA ARG A 80 4.69 20.96 -9.02
C ARG A 80 4.07 21.97 -9.99
N GLU A 81 4.89 22.48 -10.90
CA GLU A 81 4.47 22.87 -12.27
C GLU A 81 5.31 22.20 -13.38
N TYR A 82 6.53 21.70 -13.08
CA TYR A 82 7.24 20.75 -13.96
C TYR A 82 7.45 19.34 -13.37
N ALA A 83 7.60 19.20 -12.05
CA ALA A 83 7.82 17.91 -11.40
C ALA A 83 6.55 17.02 -11.29
N SER A 84 6.05 16.49 -12.41
CA SER A 84 5.18 15.29 -12.41
C SER A 84 3.89 15.39 -11.55
N GLN A 85 2.81 16.05 -12.03
CA GLN A 85 1.40 15.86 -11.59
C GLN A 85 0.89 14.47 -12.07
N TYR A 86 1.82 13.53 -12.02
CA TYR A 86 1.87 12.25 -12.70
C TYR A 86 2.12 11.31 -11.52
N CYS A 87 3.23 11.42 -10.78
CA CYS A 87 3.43 10.75 -9.49
C CYS A 87 2.15 10.48 -8.67
N MET A 88 1.53 9.29 -8.81
CA MET A 88 0.70 8.71 -7.73
C MET A 88 1.59 8.53 -6.48
N ARG A 89 2.91 8.40 -6.66
CA ARG A 89 3.97 8.69 -5.66
C ARG A 89 3.83 9.99 -4.85
N LYS A 90 3.03 10.94 -5.30
CA LYS A 90 2.79 12.27 -4.72
C LYS A 90 1.31 12.42 -4.38
N SER A 91 0.40 12.08 -5.30
CA SER A 91 -1.05 12.21 -5.07
C SER A 91 -1.64 11.18 -4.10
N LEU A 92 -0.96 10.05 -3.85
CA LEU A 92 -1.33 9.12 -2.77
C LEU A 92 -1.08 9.71 -1.37
N PHE A 93 -0.26 10.76 -1.25
CA PHE A 93 -0.09 11.55 -0.04
C PHE A 93 -1.05 12.74 -0.09
N HIS A 94 -2.34 12.44 0.11
CA HIS A 94 -3.43 13.41 0.14
C HIS A 94 -4.18 13.23 1.47
N ASP A 95 -4.42 14.30 2.22
CA ASP A 95 -4.91 14.21 3.62
C ASP A 95 -6.27 13.49 3.75
N ASN A 96 -7.12 13.61 2.73
CA ASN A 96 -8.38 12.87 2.65
C ASN A 96 -8.24 11.36 2.35
N ILE A 97 -7.06 10.83 1.99
CA ILE A 97 -6.87 9.41 1.61
C ILE A 97 -6.07 8.65 2.68
N LYS A 98 -6.72 7.70 3.36
CA LYS A 98 -6.04 6.69 4.20
C LYS A 98 -5.86 5.40 3.40
N ILE A 99 -4.61 4.94 3.26
CA ILE A 99 -4.28 3.70 2.55
C ILE A 99 -4.00 2.59 3.57
N MET A 100 -4.65 1.43 3.42
CA MET A 100 -4.47 0.25 4.25
C MET A 100 -4.21 -0.99 3.39
N PRO A 101 -2.97 -1.19 2.89
CA PRO A 101 -2.58 -2.39 2.17
C PRO A 101 -2.21 -3.52 3.15
N PHE A 102 -2.31 -4.78 2.72
CA PHE A 102 -2.37 -5.97 3.57
C PHE A 102 -3.63 -6.01 4.48
N THR A 103 -4.72 -5.39 4.04
CA THR A 103 -6.01 -5.36 4.73
C THR A 103 -7.13 -5.91 3.84
N GLU A 104 -7.84 -6.90 4.36
CA GLU A 104 -8.95 -7.56 3.67
C GLU A 104 -10.31 -7.11 4.25
N VAL A 105 -11.34 -7.08 3.42
CA VAL A 105 -12.72 -6.86 3.87
C VAL A 105 -13.30 -8.22 4.30
N VAL A 106 -13.77 -8.30 5.55
CA VAL A 106 -14.34 -9.52 6.13
C VAL A 106 -15.86 -9.54 5.96
N SER A 107 -16.52 -8.43 6.29
CA SER A 107 -17.98 -8.28 6.17
C SER A 107 -18.35 -6.85 5.80
N ILE A 108 -19.48 -6.70 5.09
CA ILE A 108 -20.11 -5.43 4.75
C ILE A 108 -21.58 -5.54 5.17
N GLN A 109 -22.06 -4.57 5.93
CA GLN A 109 -23.41 -4.51 6.49
C GLN A 109 -23.98 -3.10 6.34
N GLY A 110 -25.29 -2.94 6.53
CA GLY A 110 -25.99 -1.66 6.40
C GLY A 110 -26.50 -1.37 4.98
N GLU A 111 -26.78 -0.09 4.71
CA GLU A 111 -27.53 0.39 3.54
C GLU A 111 -26.77 1.50 2.78
N PRO A 112 -27.14 1.84 1.53
CA PRO A 112 -26.46 2.89 0.76
C PRO A 112 -26.36 4.24 1.49
N GLY A 113 -25.13 4.62 1.87
CA GLY A 113 -24.83 5.83 2.65
C GLY A 113 -24.63 5.60 4.16
N ALA A 114 -24.96 4.41 4.66
CA ALA A 114 -24.80 3.99 6.05
C ALA A 114 -24.28 2.54 6.09
N PHE A 115 -23.04 2.33 5.59
CA PHE A 115 -22.36 1.04 5.60
C PHE A 115 -21.48 0.88 6.84
N GLU A 116 -21.54 -0.29 7.46
CA GLU A 116 -20.56 -0.77 8.44
C GLU A 116 -19.70 -1.86 7.78
N VAL A 117 -18.37 -1.76 7.91
CA VAL A 117 -17.42 -2.63 7.21
C VAL A 117 -16.38 -3.14 8.20
N GLU A 118 -16.26 -4.46 8.29
CA GLU A 118 -15.23 -5.13 9.08
C GLU A 118 -13.97 -5.35 8.24
N LEU A 119 -12.83 -4.88 8.76
CA LEU A 119 -11.53 -4.95 8.09
C LEU A 119 -10.54 -5.81 8.89
N LEU A 120 -9.88 -6.74 8.22
CA LEU A 120 -8.79 -7.56 8.75
C LEU A 120 -7.45 -7.06 8.23
N GLU A 121 -6.79 -6.21 9.01
CA GLU A 121 -5.40 -5.83 8.76
C GLU A 121 -4.47 -6.98 9.21
N ARG A 122 -3.62 -7.45 8.29
CA ARG A 122 -2.68 -8.57 8.53
C ARG A 122 -1.36 -8.02 9.08
N ALA A 123 -0.81 -8.69 10.10
CA ALA A 123 0.44 -8.28 10.72
C ALA A 123 1.63 -8.40 9.76
N ARG A 124 2.33 -7.28 9.51
CA ARG A 124 3.55 -7.24 8.68
C ARG A 124 4.80 -7.79 9.39
N HIS A 125 4.76 -7.85 10.72
CA HIS A 125 5.91 -8.16 11.60
C HIS A 125 7.14 -7.24 11.41
N VAL A 126 6.94 -6.09 10.78
CA VAL A 126 7.88 -4.96 10.69
C VAL A 126 7.06 -3.70 10.97
N ASP A 127 7.58 -2.82 11.81
CA ASP A 127 6.96 -1.52 12.06
C ASP A 127 7.18 -0.60 10.85
N THR A 128 6.09 -0.14 10.22
CA THR A 128 6.14 0.68 9.01
C THR A 128 6.34 2.17 9.25
N GLU A 129 6.24 2.64 10.49
CA GLU A 129 6.55 4.02 10.87
C GLU A 129 8.05 4.17 11.19
N VAL A 130 8.67 3.12 11.75
CA VAL A 130 10.10 3.09 12.12
C VAL A 130 10.99 2.59 10.96
N CYS A 131 10.51 1.73 10.07
CA CYS A 131 11.37 1.08 9.06
C CYS A 131 11.93 2.05 7.99
N ILE A 132 13.21 2.38 8.13
CA ILE A 132 13.97 3.17 7.14
C ILE A 132 14.32 2.41 5.84
N GLY A 133 14.09 1.10 5.80
CA GLY A 133 14.15 0.29 4.57
C GLY A 133 15.55 -0.02 4.01
N THR A 134 16.61 -0.07 4.83
CA THR A 134 18.00 -0.30 4.40
C THR A 134 18.27 -1.66 3.74
N GLY A 135 17.52 -2.71 4.09
CA GLY A 135 17.60 -4.04 3.46
C GLY A 135 18.58 -5.05 4.08
N TYR A 136 19.45 -4.65 5.01
CA TYR A 136 20.41 -5.55 5.69
C TYR A 136 19.75 -6.82 6.28
N CYS A 137 18.51 -6.67 6.77
CA CYS A 137 17.70 -7.75 7.31
C CYS A 137 17.40 -8.87 6.29
N ALA A 138 17.31 -8.57 5.00
CA ALA A 138 17.17 -9.56 3.92
C ALA A 138 18.48 -10.29 3.63
N GLU A 139 19.60 -9.57 3.65
CA GLU A 139 20.94 -10.11 3.35
C GLU A 139 21.27 -11.28 4.28
N VAL A 140 21.12 -11.07 5.60
CA VAL A 140 21.41 -12.06 6.65
C VAL A 140 20.36 -13.16 6.80
N CYS A 141 19.15 -12.99 6.24
CA CYS A 141 18.08 -13.98 6.36
C CYS A 141 18.49 -15.29 5.66
N PRO A 142 18.55 -16.45 6.35
CA PRO A 142 19.03 -17.69 5.73
C PRO A 142 17.96 -18.36 4.84
N LEU A 143 16.69 -18.04 5.04
CA LEU A 143 15.55 -18.70 4.41
C LEU A 143 15.18 -18.05 3.07
N GLN A 144 14.71 -18.87 2.12
CA GLN A 144 14.29 -18.46 0.79
C GLN A 144 13.02 -19.17 0.36
N ALA A 145 12.19 -18.48 -0.40
CA ALA A 145 11.02 -19.02 -1.11
C ALA A 145 11.01 -18.51 -2.57
N PRO A 146 10.25 -19.16 -3.47
CA PRO A 146 9.94 -18.59 -4.78
C PRO A 146 9.29 -17.20 -4.62
N ASP A 147 9.66 -16.26 -5.48
CA ASP A 147 9.14 -14.89 -5.42
C ASP A 147 7.80 -14.76 -6.19
N GLU A 148 6.69 -14.51 -5.50
CA GLU A 148 5.37 -14.38 -6.10
C GLU A 148 5.21 -13.11 -6.94
N PHE A 149 6.02 -12.07 -6.71
CA PHE A 149 6.07 -10.91 -7.59
C PHE A 149 6.58 -11.34 -8.96
N ASN A 150 7.78 -11.93 -8.99
CA ASN A 150 8.47 -12.48 -10.16
C ASN A 150 7.94 -13.86 -10.61
N GLN A 151 6.76 -14.29 -10.16
CA GLN A 151 6.10 -15.54 -10.59
C GLN A 151 6.96 -16.81 -10.45
N GLY A 152 7.82 -16.86 -9.42
CA GLY A 152 8.72 -17.97 -9.13
C GLY A 152 9.99 -18.04 -9.99
N LEU A 153 10.20 -17.09 -10.90
CA LEU A 153 11.42 -17.00 -11.72
C LEU A 153 12.67 -16.62 -10.90
N THR A 154 12.46 -15.98 -9.75
CA THR A 154 13.50 -15.64 -8.77
C THR A 154 13.13 -16.16 -7.39
N LYS A 155 14.04 -16.00 -6.41
CA LYS A 155 13.80 -16.32 -5.01
C LYS A 155 13.82 -15.07 -4.15
N ARG A 156 12.84 -14.93 -3.26
CA ARG A 156 12.81 -13.94 -2.18
C ARG A 156 13.32 -14.54 -0.86
N LYS A 157 13.54 -13.68 0.13
CA LYS A 157 13.85 -14.02 1.52
C LYS A 157 12.56 -14.09 2.36
N ALA A 158 12.66 -14.55 3.61
CA ALA A 158 11.52 -14.53 4.53
C ALA A 158 11.13 -13.11 4.99
N ILE A 159 12.11 -12.22 5.17
CA ILE A 159 11.88 -10.77 5.28
C ILE A 159 12.20 -10.11 3.93
N TYR A 160 11.24 -9.38 3.37
CA TYR A 160 11.31 -8.89 1.98
C TYR A 160 10.46 -7.64 1.72
N GLN A 161 10.64 -7.06 0.54
CA GLN A 161 9.72 -6.05 -0.04
C GLN A 161 8.85 -6.75 -1.09
N PRO A 162 7.51 -6.57 -1.11
CA PRO A 162 6.65 -7.25 -2.08
C PRO A 162 6.83 -6.78 -3.53
N VAL A 163 7.31 -5.56 -3.74
CA VAL A 163 7.59 -4.97 -5.05
C VAL A 163 8.88 -4.13 -4.94
N PRO A 164 9.72 -4.04 -5.99
CA PRO A 164 11.05 -3.41 -5.90
C PRO A 164 11.03 -1.89 -5.66
N HIS A 165 9.86 -1.25 -5.73
CA HIS A 165 9.66 0.18 -5.50
C HIS A 165 8.43 0.46 -4.61
N ASN A 166 8.27 -0.30 -3.52
CA ASN A 166 7.07 -0.25 -2.68
C ASN A 166 6.79 1.15 -2.08
N LEU A 167 5.52 1.51 -1.99
CA LEU A 167 5.05 2.83 -1.55
C LEU A 167 3.78 2.72 -0.69
N PRO A 168 3.79 3.19 0.58
CA PRO A 168 4.97 3.45 1.43
C PRO A 168 5.99 2.31 1.46
N ASN A 169 7.15 2.55 2.08
CA ASN A 169 8.34 1.68 2.00
C ASN A 169 8.21 0.39 2.85
N MET A 170 7.11 -0.34 2.68
CA MET A 170 6.66 -1.39 3.58
C MET A 170 7.37 -2.71 3.31
N TRP A 171 8.24 -3.07 4.23
CA TRP A 171 8.76 -4.42 4.41
C TRP A 171 7.71 -5.31 5.11
N LEU A 172 7.85 -6.62 4.99
CA LEU A 172 7.16 -7.60 5.83
C LEU A 172 8.00 -8.85 6.07
N ILE A 173 7.64 -9.61 7.10
CA ILE A 173 8.12 -10.98 7.33
C ILE A 173 7.01 -11.96 6.99
N ASP A 174 7.31 -12.91 6.12
CA ASP A 174 6.50 -14.09 5.87
C ASP A 174 6.50 -15.02 7.09
N ALA A 175 5.43 -14.94 7.88
CA ALA A 175 5.25 -15.74 9.09
C ALA A 175 5.06 -17.25 8.84
N SER A 176 4.80 -17.67 7.58
CA SER A 176 4.73 -19.09 7.21
C SER A 176 6.10 -19.70 6.91
N LEU A 177 7.04 -18.87 6.43
CA LEU A 177 8.41 -19.25 6.15
C LEU A 177 9.37 -19.02 7.33
N CYS A 178 9.14 -18.00 8.15
CA CYS A 178 10.11 -17.53 9.15
C CYS A 178 10.29 -18.47 10.35
N ASP A 179 11.52 -18.97 10.54
CA ASP A 179 11.98 -19.76 11.69
C ASP A 179 12.12 -18.96 13.00
N ARG A 180 11.99 -17.63 12.93
CA ARG A 180 12.18 -16.66 14.02
C ARG A 180 13.60 -16.63 14.60
N CYS A 181 14.64 -16.94 13.79
CA CYS A 181 16.05 -16.97 14.22
C CYS A 181 16.69 -15.63 14.67
N GLY A 182 15.94 -14.53 14.76
CA GLY A 182 16.39 -13.25 15.35
C GLY A 182 17.36 -12.40 14.51
N LYS A 183 18.19 -13.01 13.65
CA LYS A 183 19.27 -12.34 12.89
C LYS A 183 18.90 -11.06 12.16
N CYS A 184 17.68 -10.97 11.64
CA CYS A 184 17.18 -9.77 10.95
C CYS A 184 17.01 -8.56 11.87
N VAL A 185 16.86 -8.76 13.18
CA VAL A 185 16.79 -7.71 14.21
C VAL A 185 18.20 -7.27 14.62
N GLU A 186 19.14 -8.21 14.75
CA GLU A 186 20.55 -7.95 15.14
C GLU A 186 21.27 -6.97 14.20
N VAL A 187 20.87 -6.92 12.92
CA VAL A 187 21.40 -6.00 11.90
C VAL A 187 20.45 -4.85 11.54
N CYS A 188 19.32 -4.72 12.24
CA CYS A 188 18.42 -3.59 12.05
C CYS A 188 18.97 -2.37 12.83
N PRO A 189 19.21 -1.22 12.19
CA PRO A 189 19.75 -0.04 12.86
C PRO A 189 18.71 0.78 13.64
N VAL A 190 17.44 0.33 13.65
CA VAL A 190 16.24 0.95 14.23
C VAL A 190 15.31 -0.12 14.76
#